data_AF-A0A5C4Y7S5-F1
#
_entry.id   AF-A0A5C4Y7S5-F1
#
_cell.length_a   1.000
_cell.length_b   1.000
_cell.length_c   1.000
_cell.angle_alpha   90.00
_cell.angle_beta   90.00
_cell.angle_gamma   90.00
#
_symmetry.space_group_name_H-M   'P 1'
#
loop_
_entity.id
_entity.type
_entity.pdbx_description
1 polymer ?
#
loop_
_entity_poly.entity_id
_entity_poly.type
_entity_poly.pdbx_seq_one_letter_code
_entity_poly.pdbx_strand_id
1 'polypeptide(L)'
;MTWPYRLIVRGVQIERQREAAAQLARLRLSAVADSTDLGREFVDPDNPGGQADTSKPHHTLRPYLQTEQALERVAEPWRHSEDALIRRRIREEDADFARFEQAMRLQA
;
A
#
# COMPACT_ATOMS: atom_id res chain seq x y z
N MET A 1 -18.97 32.38 -13.94
CA MET A 1 -19.11 31.17 -14.78
C MET A 1 -18.04 30.10 -14.47
N THR A 2 -17.80 29.75 -13.19
CA THR A 2 -16.72 28.83 -12.75
C THR A 2 -17.17 27.39 -12.47
N TRP A 3 -18.48 27.16 -12.36
CA TRP A 3 -19.06 25.87 -12.03
C TRP A 3 -18.92 24.79 -13.12
N PRO A 4 -19.11 25.08 -14.43
CA PRO A 4 -18.97 24.07 -15.48
C PRO A 4 -17.55 23.49 -15.54
N TYR A 5 -16.55 24.35 -15.39
CA TYR A 5 -15.14 23.94 -15.41
C TYR A 5 -14.78 23.03 -14.22
N ARG A 6 -15.26 23.36 -13.01
CA ARG A 6 -15.06 22.52 -11.82
C ARG A 6 -15.67 21.13 -11.98
N LEU A 7 -16.85 21.03 -12.59
CA LEU A 7 -17.51 19.75 -12.86
C LEU A 7 -16.73 18.92 -13.89
N ILE A 8 -16.20 19.54 -14.95
CA ILE A 8 -15.36 18.86 -15.94
C ILE A 8 -14.08 18.33 -15.30
N VAL A 9 -13.37 19.16 -14.52
CA VAL A 9 -12.16 18.75 -13.79
C VAL A 9 -12.47 17.61 -12.83
N ARG A 10 -13.61 17.66 -12.14
CA ARG A 10 -14.03 16.58 -11.24
C ARG A 10 -14.33 15.29 -11.99
N GLY A 11 -14.95 15.36 -13.16
CA GLY A 11 -15.17 14.22 -14.05
C GLY A 11 -13.86 13.52 -14.41
N VAL A 12 -12.86 14.29 -14.86
CA VAL A 12 -11.51 13.78 -15.19
C VAL A 12 -10.84 13.12 -13.97
N GLN A 13 -10.98 13.70 -12.78
CA GLN A 13 -10.45 13.10 -11.55
C GLN A 13 -11.11 11.75 -11.23
N ILE A 14 -12.43 11.65 -11.38
CA ILE A 14 -13.17 10.40 -11.12
C ILE A 14 -12.76 9.32 -12.12
N GLU A 15 -12.56 9.68 -13.38
CA GLU A 15 -12.09 8.75 -14.41
C GLU A 15 -10.70 8.19 -14.07
N ARG A 16 -9.74 9.07 -13.71
CA ARG A 16 -8.41 8.64 -13.24
C ARG A 16 -8.46 7.74 -12.00
N GLN A 17 -9.37 8.01 -11.07
CA GLN A 17 -9.59 7.16 -9.89
C GLN A 17 -10.05 5.76 -10.28
N ARG A 18 -10.97 5.65 -11.25
CA ARG A 18 -11.48 4.37 -11.76
C ARG A 18 -10.39 3.59 -12.50
N GLU A 19 -9.60 4.28 -13.32
CA GLU A 19 -8.46 3.65 -14.02
C GLU A 19 -7.43 3.11 -13.02
N ALA A 20 -7.07 3.90 -12.01
CA ALA A 20 -6.16 3.46 -10.95
C ALA A 20 -6.72 2.27 -10.17
N ALA A 21 -8.02 2.26 -9.86
CA ALA A 21 -8.69 1.12 -9.21
C ALA A 21 -8.64 -0.15 -10.07
N ALA A 22 -8.84 -0.03 -11.39
CA ALA A 22 -8.73 -1.15 -12.32
C ALA A 22 -7.28 -1.67 -12.43
N GLN A 23 -6.29 -0.78 -12.45
CA GLN A 23 -4.88 -1.15 -12.44
C GLN A 23 -4.49 -1.85 -11.13
N LEU A 24 -4.94 -1.33 -9.99
CA LEU A 24 -4.74 -1.94 -8.67
C LEU A 24 -5.37 -3.33 -8.59
N ALA A 25 -6.59 -3.51 -9.10
CA ALA A 25 -7.27 -4.81 -9.14
C ALA A 25 -6.51 -5.82 -10.00
N ARG A 26 -5.99 -5.39 -11.17
CA ARG A 26 -5.15 -6.23 -12.02
C ARG A 26 -3.84 -6.61 -11.34
N LEU A 27 -3.16 -5.66 -10.70
CA LEU A 27 -1.91 -5.88 -9.97
C LEU A 27 -2.09 -6.90 -8.84
N ARG A 28 -3.19 -6.78 -8.08
CA ARG A 28 -3.53 -7.74 -7.02
C ARG A 28 -3.88 -9.12 -7.58
N LEU A 29 -4.63 -9.19 -8.69
CA LEU A 29 -4.95 -10.44 -9.36
C LEU A 29 -3.70 -11.15 -9.90
N SER A 30 -2.77 -10.40 -10.52
CA SER A 30 -1.51 -10.97 -10.99
C SER A 30 -0.63 -11.44 -9.83
N ALA A 31 -0.60 -10.73 -8.70
CA ALA A 31 0.14 -11.18 -7.51
C ALA A 31 -0.40 -12.50 -6.95
N VAL A 32 -1.73 -12.70 -6.95
CA VAL A 32 -2.35 -13.96 -6.53
C VAL A 32 -2.07 -15.08 -7.54
N ALA A 33 -2.05 -14.76 -8.84
CA ALA A 33 -1.81 -15.73 -9.92
C ALA A 33 -0.34 -16.18 -10.01
N ASP A 34 0.62 -15.28 -9.75
CA ASP A 34 2.06 -15.55 -9.88
C ASP A 34 2.69 -16.14 -8.59
N SER A 35 1.96 -16.14 -7.48
CA SER A 35 2.31 -16.58 -6.11
C SER A 35 3.69 -16.17 -5.53
N THR A 36 4.63 -15.60 -6.29
CA THR A 36 6.05 -15.64 -5.90
C THR A 36 7.04 -14.80 -6.72
N ASP A 37 6.72 -14.20 -7.88
CA ASP A 37 7.75 -13.55 -8.74
C ASP A 37 7.62 -12.02 -8.95
N LEU A 38 6.49 -11.39 -8.59
CA LEU A 38 6.27 -9.97 -8.81
C LEU A 38 6.92 -9.12 -7.70
N GLY A 39 8.12 -8.62 -7.97
CA GLY A 39 8.80 -7.63 -7.13
C GLY A 39 10.24 -7.96 -6.78
N ARG A 40 10.73 -9.15 -7.18
CA ARG A 40 12.06 -9.72 -6.89
C ARG A 40 13.22 -8.84 -7.35
N GLU A 41 13.44 -7.74 -6.65
CA GLU A 41 14.71 -7.03 -6.69
C GLU A 41 15.68 -7.83 -5.81
N PHE A 42 16.84 -8.21 -6.38
CA PHE A 42 17.89 -8.90 -5.64
C PHE A 42 18.49 -7.90 -4.65
N VAL A 43 18.41 -8.23 -3.36
CA VAL A 43 19.04 -7.40 -2.31
C VAL A 43 19.97 -8.32 -1.53
N ASP A 44 21.26 -8.04 -1.60
CA ASP A 44 22.22 -8.67 -0.70
C ASP A 44 22.04 -8.04 0.70
N PRO A 45 21.59 -8.79 1.73
CA PRO A 45 21.40 -8.25 3.08
C PRO A 45 22.71 -7.74 3.71
N ASP A 46 23.86 -8.22 3.22
CA ASP A 46 25.18 -7.80 3.68
C ASP A 46 25.68 -6.54 2.95
N ASN A 47 25.03 -6.15 1.85
CA ASN A 47 25.41 -4.97 1.06
C ASN A 47 24.20 -4.27 0.40
N PRO A 48 23.38 -3.53 1.18
CA PRO A 48 22.10 -2.98 0.71
C PRO A 48 22.22 -1.83 -0.32
N GLY A 49 23.44 -1.38 -0.66
CA GLY A 49 23.69 -0.34 -1.67
C GLY A 49 24.70 -0.74 -2.75
N GLY A 50 25.19 -1.99 -2.73
CA GLY A 50 26.12 -2.51 -3.71
C GLY A 50 25.45 -3.35 -4.79
N GLN A 51 26.25 -3.80 -5.76
CA GLN A 51 25.79 -4.69 -6.81
C GLN A 51 25.44 -6.05 -6.19
N ALA A 52 24.16 -6.41 -6.21
CA ALA A 52 23.66 -7.62 -5.57
C ALA A 52 24.27 -8.88 -6.21
N ASP A 53 24.78 -9.79 -5.38
CA ASP A 53 25.23 -11.10 -5.81
C ASP A 53 24.01 -11.95 -6.24
N THR A 54 23.87 -12.15 -7.55
CA THR A 54 22.77 -12.90 -8.17
C THR A 54 22.73 -14.39 -7.79
N SER A 55 23.76 -14.89 -7.09
CA SER A 55 23.84 -16.30 -6.66
C SER A 55 23.00 -16.63 -5.42
N LYS A 56 22.54 -15.62 -4.65
CA LYS A 56 21.69 -15.82 -3.45
C LYS A 56 20.24 -15.39 -3.71
N PRO A 57 19.22 -16.18 -3.31
CA PRO A 57 17.80 -15.93 -3.62
C PRO A 57 17.14 -14.91 -2.67
N HIS A 58 17.80 -13.79 -2.41
CA HIS A 58 17.23 -12.74 -1.57
C HIS A 58 16.38 -11.79 -2.42
N HIS A 59 15.06 -11.96 -2.35
CA HIS A 59 14.10 -11.16 -3.08
C HIS A 59 13.35 -10.22 -2.14
N THR A 60 13.28 -8.94 -2.47
CA THR A 60 12.37 -7.99 -1.81
C THR A 60 11.08 -7.83 -2.59
N LEU A 61 10.00 -7.39 -1.94
CA LEU A 61 8.73 -7.00 -2.59
C LEU A 61 8.55 -5.48 -2.61
N ARG A 62 9.60 -4.72 -2.25
CA ARG A 62 9.52 -3.26 -2.10
C ARG A 62 9.00 -2.54 -3.35
N PRO A 63 9.44 -2.83 -4.59
CA PRO A 63 8.92 -2.15 -5.78
C PRO A 63 7.41 -2.39 -6.00
N TYR A 64 6.96 -3.63 -5.74
CA TYR A 64 5.54 -4.00 -5.82
C TYR A 64 4.72 -3.20 -4.81
N LEU A 65 5.13 -3.19 -3.53
CA LEU A 65 4.42 -2.50 -2.46
C LEU A 65 4.36 -0.98 -2.68
N GLN A 66 5.43 -0.38 -3.21
CA GLN A 66 5.43 1.04 -3.55
C GLN A 66 4.43 1.36 -4.66
N THR A 67 4.38 0.52 -5.70
CA THR A 67 3.45 0.68 -6.82
C THR A 67 2.00 0.50 -6.36
N GLU A 68 1.74 -0.53 -5.55
CA GLU A 68 0.43 -0.78 -4.95
C GLU A 68 -0.03 0.43 -4.12
N GLN A 69 0.82 0.94 -3.24
CA GLN A 69 0.51 2.12 -2.42
C GLN A 69 0.28 3.38 -3.24
N ALA A 70 1.05 3.59 -4.32
CA ALA A 70 0.86 4.72 -5.20
C ALA A 70 -0.49 4.66 -5.91
N LEU A 71 -0.87 3.49 -6.45
CA LEU A 71 -2.16 3.28 -7.08
C LEU A 71 -3.32 3.42 -6.09
N GLU A 72 -3.17 2.89 -4.88
CA GLU A 72 -4.20 2.97 -3.83
C GLU A 72 -4.47 4.43 -3.40
N ARG A 73 -3.42 5.26 -3.28
CA ARG A 73 -3.57 6.70 -2.99
C ARG A 73 -4.37 7.44 -4.06
N VAL A 74 -4.21 7.05 -5.33
CA VAL A 74 -4.94 7.67 -6.44
C VAL A 74 -6.35 7.12 -6.53
N ALA A 75 -6.54 5.81 -6.38
CA ALA A 75 -7.84 5.15 -6.48
C ALA A 75 -8.77 5.51 -5.32
N GLU A 76 -8.22 5.56 -4.10
CA GLU A 76 -8.97 5.71 -2.85
C GLU A 76 -8.44 6.86 -1.98
N PRO A 77 -8.39 8.11 -2.47
CA PRO A 77 -7.76 9.22 -1.76
C PRO A 77 -8.40 9.53 -0.40
N TRP A 78 -9.68 9.19 -0.21
CA TRP A 78 -10.38 9.36 1.07
C TRP A 78 -9.83 8.45 2.19
N ARG A 79 -9.15 7.33 1.86
CA ARG A 79 -8.47 6.49 2.86
C ARG A 79 -7.15 7.09 3.34
N HIS A 80 -6.59 8.00 2.56
CA HIS A 80 -5.31 8.65 2.82
C HIS A 80 -5.48 10.11 3.23
N SER A 81 -6.72 10.55 3.50
CA SER A 81 -6.94 11.84 4.14
C SER A 81 -6.35 11.83 5.55
N GLU A 82 -5.95 12.99 6.03
CA GLU A 82 -5.38 13.17 7.37
C GLU A 82 -6.31 12.57 8.45
N ASP A 83 -7.61 12.87 8.38
CA ASP A 83 -8.61 12.31 9.28
C ASP A 83 -8.72 10.77 9.22
N ALA A 84 -8.53 10.18 8.04
CA ALA A 84 -8.55 8.72 7.90
C ALA A 84 -7.29 8.09 8.50
N LEU A 85 -6.14 8.74 8.33
CA LEU A 85 -4.87 8.32 8.92
C LEU A 85 -4.91 8.40 10.45
N ILE A 86 -5.42 9.49 11.01
CA ILE A 86 -5.58 9.66 12.46
C ILE A 86 -6.50 8.58 13.04
N ARG A 87 -7.68 8.37 12.42
CA ARG A 87 -8.63 7.33 12.87
C ARG A 87 -8.04 5.93 12.80
N ARG A 88 -7.26 5.64 11.77
CA ARG A 88 -6.54 4.37 11.65
C ARG A 88 -5.52 4.21 12.76
N ARG A 89 -4.72 5.23 13.03
CA ARG A 89 -3.69 5.24 14.07
C ARG A 89 -4.27 4.97 15.45
N ILE A 90 -5.35 5.68 15.82
CA ILE A 90 -6.05 5.48 17.10
C ILE A 90 -6.52 4.03 17.23
N ARG A 91 -7.11 3.45 16.17
CA ARG A 91 -7.57 2.06 16.19
C ARG A 91 -6.42 1.05 16.34
N GLU A 92 -5.27 1.32 15.74
CA GLU A 92 -4.07 0.48 15.88
C GLU A 92 -3.53 0.55 17.32
N GLU A 93 -3.46 1.75 17.91
CA GLU A 93 -3.05 1.96 19.30
C GLU A 93 -4.00 1.31 20.30
N ASP A 94 -5.31 1.42 20.08
CA ASP A 94 -6.33 0.75 20.91
C ASP A 94 -6.20 -0.78 20.83
N ALA A 95 -5.93 -1.33 19.64
CA ALA A 95 -5.75 -2.77 19.45
C ALA A 95 -4.46 -3.28 20.10
N ASP A 96 -3.38 -2.50 20.04
CA ASP A 96 -2.12 -2.79 20.74
C ASP A 96 -2.32 -2.78 22.25
N PHE A 97 -3.04 -1.78 22.75
CA PHE A 97 -3.35 -1.67 24.17
C PHE A 97 -4.22 -2.84 24.66
N ALA A 98 -5.26 -3.21 23.90
CA ALA A 98 -6.11 -4.36 24.23
C ALA A 98 -5.31 -5.68 24.26
N ARG A 99 -4.39 -5.88 23.31
CA ARG A 99 -3.48 -7.03 23.30
C ARG A 99 -2.55 -7.05 24.51
N PHE A 100 -2.02 -5.88 24.87
CA PHE A 100 -1.17 -5.72 26.05
C PHE A 100 -1.93 -6.04 27.35
N GLU A 101 -3.15 -5.51 27.54
CA GLU A 101 -3.98 -5.84 28.70
C GLU A 101 -4.28 -7.34 28.80
N GLN A 102 -4.59 -7.97 27.67
CA GLN A 102 -4.85 -9.41 27.63
C GLN A 102 -3.61 -10.22 28.03
N ALA A 103 -2.43 -9.82 27.57
CA ALA A 103 -1.17 -10.45 27.95
C ALA A 103 -0.87 -10.28 29.45
N MET A 104 -1.12 -9.10 30.01
CA MET A 104 -0.97 -8.82 31.45
C MET A 104 -1.93 -9.65 32.30
N ARG A 105 -3.19 -9.83 31.85
CA ARG A 105 -4.18 -10.67 32.55
C ARG A 105 -3.85 -12.16 32.50
N LEU A 106 -3.13 -12.63 31.49
CA LEU A 106 -2.71 -14.03 31.37
C LEU A 106 -1.47 -14.37 32.22
N GLN A 107 -0.74 -13.35 32.69
CA GLN A 107 0.44 -13.50 33.56
C GLN A 107 0.15 -13.34 35.05
N ALA A 108 -1.05 -12.92 35.44
CA ALA A 108 -1.52 -12.78 36.81
C ALA A 108 -2.35 -14.00 37.24
#